data_AF-A0A370GUC9-F1
#
_entry.id   AF-A0A370GUC9-F1
#
_cell.length_a   1.000
_cell.length_b   1.000
_cell.length_c   1.000
_cell.angle_alpha   90.00
_cell.angle_beta   90.00
_cell.angle_gamma   90.00
#
_symmetry.space_group_name_H-M   'P 1'
#
loop_
_entity.id
_entity.type
_entity.pdbx_description
1 polymer ?
#
loop_
_entity_poly.entity_id
_entity_poly.type
_entity_poly.pdbx_seq_one_letter_code
_entity_poly.pdbx_strand_id
1 'polypeptide(L)'
;MLMHKGIGLDRFNALSRRRAVHALYECCCNVTWAEKIADQRPYPDRAALFATAEAELLALSRGDLDRICDSGTHQQIPDRSAQELARITRERIDRMLGPDGGYSTF
;
A
#
# COMPACT_ATOMS: atom_id res chain seq x y z
N MET A 1 10.07 -5.60 -9.84
CA MET A 1 9.11 -6.20 -10.80
C MET A 1 7.73 -6.06 -10.18
N LEU A 2 6.91 -5.11 -10.62
CA LEU A 2 5.60 -4.83 -10.02
C LEU A 2 4.58 -5.91 -10.47
N MET A 3 4.53 -7.04 -9.75
CA MET A 3 3.83 -8.26 -10.20
C MET A 3 2.31 -8.26 -9.95
N HIS A 4 1.75 -7.21 -9.34
CA HIS A 4 0.33 -7.17 -8.95
C HIS A 4 -0.37 -5.90 -9.45
N LYS A 5 -0.35 -5.63 -10.77
CA LYS A 5 -1.18 -4.56 -11.35
C LYS A 5 -2.55 -5.11 -11.71
N GLY A 6 -3.63 -4.40 -11.34
CA GLY A 6 -4.99 -4.74 -11.77
C GLY A 6 -5.61 -5.96 -11.10
N ILE A 7 -5.22 -6.29 -9.87
CA ILE A 7 -5.76 -7.47 -9.18
C ILE A 7 -7.23 -7.31 -8.75
N GLY A 8 -7.70 -6.08 -8.51
CA GLY A 8 -9.00 -5.79 -7.92
C GLY A 8 -9.05 -6.00 -6.40
N LEU A 9 -10.04 -5.38 -5.74
CA LEU A 9 -10.20 -5.44 -4.28
C LEU A 9 -10.59 -6.85 -3.80
N ASP A 10 -11.54 -7.52 -4.47
CA ASP A 10 -11.95 -8.89 -4.14
C ASP A 10 -10.78 -9.87 -4.15
N ARG A 11 -9.94 -9.80 -5.21
CA ARG A 11 -8.75 -10.65 -5.30
C ARG A 11 -7.76 -10.31 -4.20
N PHE A 12 -7.56 -9.02 -3.90
CA PHE A 12 -6.71 -8.60 -2.80
C PHE A 12 -7.20 -9.14 -1.45
N ASN A 13 -8.50 -9.11 -1.19
CA ASN A 13 -9.10 -9.71 0.00
C ASN A 13 -8.91 -11.24 0.05
N ALA A 14 -8.94 -11.91 -1.11
CA ALA A 14 -8.72 -13.36 -1.23
C ALA A 14 -7.23 -13.79 -1.22
N LEU A 15 -6.26 -12.87 -1.31
CA LEU A 15 -4.84 -13.22 -1.29
C LEU A 15 -4.42 -13.86 0.04
N SER A 16 -3.45 -14.77 -0.01
CA SER A 16 -2.78 -15.22 1.23
C SER A 16 -2.07 -14.04 1.91
N ARG A 17 -2.00 -14.07 3.25
CA ARG A 17 -1.33 -13.03 4.06
C ARG A 17 0.03 -12.65 3.48
N ARG A 18 0.89 -13.64 3.20
CA ARG A 18 2.23 -13.42 2.62
C ARG A 18 2.20 -12.65 1.29
N ARG A 19 1.23 -12.94 0.40
CA ARG A 19 1.10 -12.24 -0.88
C ARG A 19 0.57 -10.82 -0.71
N ALA A 20 -0.40 -10.61 0.18
CA ALA A 20 -0.91 -9.28 0.49
C ALA A 20 0.17 -8.39 1.12
N VAL A 21 0.92 -8.92 2.09
CA VAL A 21 2.06 -8.22 2.72
C VAL A 21 3.12 -7.86 1.68
N HIS A 22 3.48 -8.79 0.80
CA HIS A 22 4.46 -8.49 -0.25
C HIS A 22 3.97 -7.38 -1.20
N ALA A 23 2.71 -7.43 -1.64
CA ALA A 23 2.16 -6.42 -2.54
C ALA A 23 2.10 -5.01 -1.89
N LEU A 24 1.75 -4.95 -0.61
CA LEU A 24 1.76 -3.72 0.18
C LEU A 24 3.19 -3.22 0.47
N TYR A 25 4.11 -4.13 0.76
CA TYR A 25 5.52 -3.80 0.96
C TYR A 25 6.12 -3.14 -0.28
N GLU A 26 5.78 -3.60 -1.49
CA GLU A 26 6.18 -2.94 -2.74
C GLU A 26 5.62 -1.50 -2.88
N CYS A 27 4.54 -1.16 -2.15
CA CYS A 27 3.94 0.17 -2.18
C CYS A 27 4.65 1.17 -1.25
N CYS A 28 5.02 0.76 -0.04
CA CYS A 28 5.51 1.66 1.03
C CYS A 28 6.90 1.30 1.59
N CYS A 29 7.49 0.17 1.19
CA CYS A 29 8.77 -0.33 1.69
C CYS A 29 8.84 -0.48 3.22
N ASN A 30 7.68 -0.61 3.89
CA ASN A 30 7.55 -0.81 5.33
C ASN A 30 6.81 -2.11 5.59
N VAL A 31 7.51 -3.09 6.19
CA VAL A 31 6.96 -4.42 6.48
C VAL A 31 5.91 -4.35 7.59
N THR A 32 6.18 -3.64 8.69
CA THR A 32 5.25 -3.52 9.82
C THR A 32 3.92 -2.91 9.40
N TRP A 33 3.98 -1.86 8.57
CA TRP A 33 2.78 -1.26 7.99
C TRP A 33 2.06 -2.25 7.06
N ALA A 34 2.79 -2.94 6.18
CA ALA A 34 2.20 -3.90 5.25
C ALA A 34 1.52 -5.08 5.95
N GLU A 35 2.09 -5.59 7.04
CA GLU A 35 1.50 -6.63 7.88
C GLU A 35 0.20 -6.16 8.53
N LYS A 36 0.21 -4.99 9.17
CA LYS A 36 -0.99 -4.40 9.78
C LYS A 36 -2.14 -4.28 8.78
N ILE A 37 -1.89 -3.68 7.62
CA ILE A 37 -2.92 -3.49 6.59
C ILE A 37 -3.39 -4.83 6.01
N ALA A 38 -2.51 -5.82 5.86
CA ALA A 38 -2.88 -7.16 5.39
C ALA A 38 -3.73 -7.94 6.41
N ASP A 39 -3.53 -7.70 7.71
CA ASP A 39 -4.22 -8.39 8.81
C ASP A 39 -5.62 -7.79 9.10
N GLN A 40 -5.89 -6.57 8.66
CA GLN A 40 -7.21 -5.92 8.76
C GLN A 40 -8.19 -6.34 7.65
N ARG A 41 -7.77 -7.19 6.71
CA ARG A 41 -8.66 -7.74 5.68
C ARG A 41 -9.73 -8.64 6.32
N PRO A 42 -10.94 -8.70 5.75
CA PRO A 42 -11.36 -8.13 4.47
C PRO A 42 -11.82 -6.67 4.55
N TYR A 43 -11.50 -5.88 3.52
CA TYR A 43 -12.01 -4.52 3.38
C TYR A 43 -13.31 -4.51 2.54
N PRO A 44 -14.34 -3.75 2.94
CA PRO A 44 -15.62 -3.69 2.22
C PRO A 44 -15.51 -2.95 0.88
N ASP A 45 -14.65 -1.93 0.80
CA ASP A 45 -14.48 -1.09 -0.38
C ASP A 45 -13.07 -0.48 -0.42
N ARG A 46 -12.73 0.14 -1.56
CA ARG A 46 -11.40 0.74 -1.78
C ARG A 46 -11.16 1.93 -0.85
N ALA A 47 -12.21 2.69 -0.51
CA ALA A 47 -12.08 3.84 0.37
C ALA A 47 -11.73 3.42 1.79
N ALA A 48 -12.28 2.30 2.29
CA ALA A 48 -11.91 1.72 3.57
C ALA A 48 -10.43 1.29 3.62
N LEU A 49 -9.92 0.66 2.55
CA LEU A 49 -8.51 0.32 2.43
C LEU A 49 -7.62 1.57 2.43
N PHE A 50 -7.96 2.58 1.62
CA PHE A 50 -7.19 3.82 1.55
C PHE A 50 -7.20 4.58 2.88
N ALA A 51 -8.35 4.70 3.53
CA ALA A 51 -8.48 5.37 4.83
C ALA A 51 -7.62 4.69 5.90
N THR A 52 -7.64 3.35 5.95
CA THR A 52 -6.83 2.58 6.91
C THR A 52 -5.33 2.72 6.61
N ALA A 53 -4.96 2.64 5.34
CA ALA A 53 -3.58 2.83 4.88
C ALA A 53 -3.04 4.22 5.25
N GLU A 54 -3.80 5.27 4.95
CA GLU A 54 -3.43 6.66 5.25
C GLU A 54 -3.38 6.92 6.76
N ALA A 55 -4.35 6.44 7.53
CA ALA A 55 -4.36 6.59 8.98
C ALA A 55 -3.12 5.98 9.64
N GLU A 56 -2.71 4.78 9.23
CA GLU A 56 -1.50 4.13 9.75
C GLU A 56 -0.22 4.88 9.35
N LEU A 57 -0.16 5.44 8.15
CA LEU A 57 0.99 6.25 7.71
C LEU A 57 1.07 7.59 8.44
N LEU A 58 -0.06 8.21 8.70
CA LEU A 58 -0.15 9.45 9.49
C LEU A 58 0.16 9.20 10.98
N ALA A 59 -0.08 7.99 11.47
CA ALA A 59 0.28 7.57 12.83
C ALA A 59 1.76 7.14 12.97
N LEU A 60 2.51 7.01 11.87
CA LEU A 60 3.93 6.66 11.95
C LEU A 60 4.74 7.73 12.69
N SER A 61 5.68 7.26 13.51
CA SER A 61 6.63 8.14 14.17
C SER A 61 7.58 8.78 13.14
N ARG A 62 8.12 9.96 13.46
CA ARG A 62 9.12 10.63 12.60
C ARG A 62 10.36 9.75 12.35
N GLY A 63 10.73 8.89 13.30
CA GLY A 63 11.84 7.94 13.14
C GLY A 63 11.54 6.83 12.14
N ASP A 64 10.29 6.36 12.06
CA ASP A 64 9.89 5.37 11.06
C ASP A 64 9.79 5.99 9.67
N LEU A 65 9.31 7.24 9.58
CA LEU A 65 9.29 8.00 8.31
C LEU A 65 10.71 8.19 7.74
N ASP A 66 11.68 8.52 8.59
CA ASP A 66 13.07 8.71 8.16
C ASP A 66 13.68 7.40 7.65
N ARG A 67 13.45 6.27 8.35
CA ARG A 67 13.87 4.94 7.87
C ARG A 67 13.26 4.57 6.51
N ILE A 68 11.99 4.90 6.28
CA ILE A 68 11.34 4.66 4.99
C ILE A 68 12.01 5.50 3.90
N CYS A 69 12.30 6.78 4.18
CA CYS A 69 12.97 7.67 3.24
C CYS A 69 14.42 7.24 2.94
N ASP A 70 15.15 6.77 3.95
CA ASP A 70 16.56 6.36 3.84
C ASP A 70 16.74 4.94 3.27
N SER A 71 15.66 4.14 3.20
CA SER A 71 15.70 2.78 2.65
C SER A 71 16.07 2.68 1.15
N GLY A 72 16.33 3.80 0.49
CA GLY A 72 17.06 3.86 -0.80
C GLY A 72 16.33 3.24 -2.00
N THR A 73 15.09 2.79 -1.86
CA THR A 73 14.31 2.15 -2.92
C THR A 73 13.43 3.16 -3.65
N HIS A 74 13.98 3.83 -4.67
CA HIS A 74 13.23 4.58 -5.70
C HIS A 74 12.21 5.64 -5.21
N GLN A 75 12.29 6.05 -3.94
CA GLN A 75 11.29 6.87 -3.25
C GLN A 75 11.95 8.17 -2.78
N GLN A 76 12.12 9.12 -3.69
CA GLN A 76 12.35 10.50 -3.28
C GLN A 76 11.01 11.02 -2.73
N ILE A 77 10.86 11.09 -1.41
CA ILE A 77 9.77 11.83 -0.78
C ILE A 77 10.28 13.27 -0.66
N PRO A 78 9.88 14.19 -1.55
CA PRO A 78 10.50 15.52 -1.64
C PRO A 78 10.36 16.34 -0.35
N ASP A 79 9.35 16.05 0.48
CA ASP A 79 9.05 16.77 1.71
C ASP A 79 9.27 15.95 3.00
N ARG A 80 9.68 14.67 2.89
CA ARG A 80 9.78 13.71 4.03
C ARG A 80 8.58 13.76 5.00
N SER A 81 7.39 14.09 4.51
CA SER A 81 6.19 14.19 5.33
C SER A 81 5.33 12.93 5.23
N ALA A 82 4.64 12.62 6.33
CA ALA A 82 3.68 11.53 6.37
C ALA A 82 2.55 11.73 5.35
N GLN A 83 2.18 12.98 5.07
CA GLN A 83 1.16 13.33 4.08
C GLN A 83 1.60 12.98 2.66
N GLU A 84 2.83 13.32 2.27
CA GLU A 84 3.34 12.98 0.94
C GLU A 84 3.55 11.47 0.79
N LEU A 85 4.03 10.80 1.86
CA LEU A 85 4.11 9.33 1.89
C LEU A 85 2.73 8.70 1.69
N ALA A 86 1.71 9.16 2.43
CA ALA A 86 0.34 8.68 2.32
C ALA A 86 -0.20 8.84 0.89
N ARG A 87 0.03 10.00 0.26
CA ARG A 87 -0.36 10.26 -1.12
C ARG A 87 0.30 9.29 -2.11
N ILE A 88 1.62 9.13 -2.04
CA ILE A 88 2.38 8.22 -2.93
C ILE A 88 1.92 6.77 -2.75
N THR A 89 1.75 6.33 -1.50
CA THR A 89 1.29 4.98 -1.19
C THR A 89 -0.12 4.75 -1.71
N ARG A 90 -1.03 5.72 -1.57
CA ARG A 90 -2.39 5.66 -2.13
C ARG A 90 -2.37 5.45 -3.65
N GLU A 91 -1.58 6.22 -4.40
CA GLU A 91 -1.46 6.07 -5.85
C GLU A 91 -0.87 4.71 -6.28
N ARG A 92 -0.05 4.10 -5.44
CA ARG A 92 0.52 2.76 -5.71
C ARG A 92 -0.48 1.65 -5.40
N ILE A 93 -1.19 1.74 -4.28
CA ILE A 93 -2.29 0.82 -3.96
C ILE A 93 -3.35 0.91 -5.08
N ASP A 94 -3.66 2.12 -5.54
CA ASP A 94 -4.62 2.30 -6.64
C ASP A 94 -4.16 1.61 -7.94
N ARG A 95 -2.88 1.78 -8.32
CA ARG A 95 -2.29 1.05 -9.45
C ARG A 95 -2.21 -0.47 -9.25
N MET A 96 -2.00 -0.92 -8.02
CA MET A 96 -1.99 -2.33 -7.66
C MET A 96 -3.38 -2.94 -7.85
N LEU A 97 -4.42 -2.29 -7.33
CA LEU A 97 -5.80 -2.70 -7.52
C LEU A 97 -6.25 -2.58 -8.98
N GLY A 98 -5.78 -1.54 -9.69
CA GLY A 98 -6.19 -1.18 -11.05
C GLY A 98 -7.63 -0.66 -11.13
N PRO A 99 -8.23 -0.62 -12.34
CA PRO A 99 -9.62 -0.17 -12.49
C PRO A 99 -10.58 -1.11 -11.74
N ASP A 100 -11.73 -0.60 -11.30
CA ASP A 100 -12.72 -1.33 -10.47
C ASP A 100 -13.18 -2.69 -11.05
N GLY A 101 -12.96 -2.96 -12.34
CA GLY A 101 -13.23 -4.24 -13.00
C GLY A 101 -12.03 -5.19 -13.18
N GLY A 102 -10.83 -4.83 -12.72
CA GLY A 102 -9.57 -5.48 -13.13
C GLY A 102 -9.27 -5.24 -14.63
N TYR A 103 -8.06 -5.53 -15.09
CA TYR A 103 -7.88 -5.68 -16.53
C TYR A 103 -8.60 -6.97 -16.92
N SER A 104 -9.79 -6.86 -17.50
CA SER A 104 -10.44 -7.94 -18.23
C SER A 104 -9.40 -8.54 -19.15
N THR A 105 -8.85 -9.69 -18.77
CA THR A 105 -7.96 -10.45 -19.63
C THR A 105 -8.90 -11.11 -20.62
N PHE A 106 -9.18 -10.40 -21.72
CA PHE A 106 -9.79 -10.98 -22.91
C PHE A 106 -8.79 -11.93 -23.58
#